data_AF-A0A3N2M5I7-F1
#
_entry.id   AF-A0A3N2M5I7-F1
#
_cell.length_a   1.000
_cell.length_b   1.000
_cell.length_c   1.000
_cell.angle_alpha   90.00
_cell.angle_beta   90.00
_cell.angle_gamma   90.00
#
_symmetry.space_group_name_H-M   'P 1'
#
loop_
_entity.id
_entity.type
_entity.pdbx_description
1 polymer ?
#
loop_
_entity_poly.entity_id
_entity_poly.type
_entity_poly.pdbx_seq_one_letter_code
_entity_poly.pdbx_strand_id
1 'polypeptide(L)'
;MNRILLLFCSLLLTSVLCIGSNGNAGKHIKWELKNGVLSFSGEGEMKDFGKERPYREDLVTHLTVGEGITSIGENAFRNCTKLISAELPSSLKKINEDSFLDCVSLSDINIPFGVESIGSRAFKGCVSLIELQLPISVRILGEESFAGCTNLINARLTQSIESMGKDAFHGCKILATLSDLPSFVTTSTFATYGLNRAAVKNYWDRKEEIAARFGNASGFLSDSKSQTTTMEPADVDLEIPYTGINNANTFALIIANENYGKLSNVPFAVNDGNTFARYCQRTLGVPTKNILQYNDASYGSIREALSDIRLINDVVGNDMKLIVYYAGHGAPDDATLEPYLIPVDAARVNKDVCIPMAQFYQEIGSMKLKSATVFLDACFSGATRDGNMVIAARGIARVPKKQGLKGRVAVLSATSDDQTALPYNEKGHGMFTYYLLKCLKETKGEASLQDIKEYVTDNVKRNSSIVNRKEQTPTFNVSTEASSQWNAWKLNN
;
A
#
# COMPACT_ATOMS: atom_id res chain seq x y z
N MET A 1 4.21 -77.29 -19.98
CA MET A 1 3.66 -76.11 -20.68
C MET A 1 3.88 -74.90 -19.76
N ASN A 2 4.82 -74.03 -20.17
CA ASN A 2 5.42 -72.87 -19.46
C ASN A 2 4.36 -71.80 -19.07
N ARG A 3 4.40 -70.98 -18.01
CA ARG A 3 5.40 -70.07 -17.37
C ARG A 3 5.93 -68.91 -18.25
N ILE A 4 5.87 -67.68 -17.67
CA ILE A 4 6.79 -66.51 -17.81
C ILE A 4 6.39 -65.27 -18.68
N LEU A 5 6.22 -64.13 -17.96
CA LEU A 5 6.72 -62.73 -18.11
C LEU A 5 6.57 -61.85 -19.39
N LEU A 6 6.12 -60.61 -19.10
CA LEU A 6 6.70 -59.27 -19.37
C LEU A 6 6.68 -58.57 -20.76
N LEU A 7 6.32 -57.28 -20.67
CA LEU A 7 6.90 -56.07 -21.33
C LEU A 7 6.65 -55.93 -22.86
N PHE A 8 6.43 -54.77 -23.49
CA PHE A 8 6.61 -53.32 -23.25
C PHE A 8 5.51 -52.58 -24.06
N CYS A 9 4.88 -51.54 -23.52
CA CYS A 9 5.03 -50.14 -23.95
C CYS A 9 4.90 -49.85 -25.46
N SER A 10 3.81 -49.18 -25.85
CA SER A 10 3.87 -48.17 -26.90
C SER A 10 3.05 -46.94 -26.48
N LEU A 11 3.76 -45.81 -26.46
CA LEU A 11 3.22 -44.47 -26.32
C LEU A 11 2.09 -44.26 -27.34
N LEU A 12 0.95 -43.78 -26.86
CA LEU A 12 0.08 -42.90 -27.63
C LEU A 12 -0.27 -41.68 -26.78
N LEU A 13 0.54 -40.65 -27.00
CA LEU A 13 0.36 -39.28 -26.59
C LEU A 13 -0.84 -38.72 -27.38
N THR A 14 -2.04 -38.70 -26.78
CA THR A 14 -3.17 -37.94 -27.34
C THR A 14 -3.98 -37.31 -26.21
N SER A 15 -3.82 -35.98 -26.09
CA SER A 15 -4.65 -35.01 -25.37
C SER A 15 -4.99 -35.32 -23.90
N VAL A 16 -4.32 -34.63 -22.98
CA VAL A 16 -4.89 -34.35 -21.65
C VAL A 16 -6.15 -33.50 -21.86
N LEU A 17 -7.30 -34.15 -22.03
CA LEU A 17 -8.58 -33.48 -21.81
C LEU A 17 -8.57 -33.02 -20.35
N CYS A 18 -8.52 -31.70 -20.16
CA CYS A 18 -8.72 -31.07 -18.87
C CYS A 18 -10.17 -31.29 -18.44
N ILE A 19 -10.47 -32.44 -17.84
CA ILE A 19 -11.78 -32.69 -17.24
C ILE A 19 -11.80 -31.91 -15.92
N GLY A 20 -12.37 -30.70 -15.96
CA GLY A 20 -12.69 -29.96 -14.75
C GLY A 20 -13.69 -30.76 -13.91
N SER A 21 -13.55 -30.67 -12.58
CA SER A 21 -14.54 -31.22 -11.65
C SER A 21 -15.38 -30.09 -11.07
N ASN A 22 -16.63 -30.35 -10.70
CA ASN A 22 -17.50 -29.34 -10.10
C ASN A 22 -18.49 -29.98 -9.13
N GLY A 23 -19.12 -29.14 -8.31
CA GLY A 23 -20.14 -29.59 -7.36
C GLY A 23 -20.69 -28.45 -6.51
N ASN A 24 -21.33 -28.80 -5.40
CA ASN A 24 -21.97 -27.84 -4.49
C ASN A 24 -21.19 -27.68 -3.17
N ALA A 25 -21.04 -26.44 -2.72
CA ALA A 25 -20.42 -26.02 -1.48
C ALA A 25 -21.40 -25.28 -0.56
N GLY A 26 -22.67 -25.64 -0.63
CA GLY A 26 -23.78 -25.03 0.11
C GLY A 26 -25.06 -25.15 -0.69
N LYS A 27 -26.14 -24.56 -0.19
CA LYS A 27 -27.44 -24.54 -0.89
C LYS A 27 -27.40 -23.71 -2.18
N HIS A 28 -26.62 -22.63 -2.16
CA HIS A 28 -26.56 -21.63 -3.24
C HIS A 28 -25.14 -21.37 -3.75
N ILE A 29 -24.17 -22.20 -3.37
CA ILE A 29 -22.77 -22.05 -3.76
C ILE A 29 -22.32 -23.29 -4.51
N LYS A 30 -21.69 -23.07 -5.66
CA LYS A 30 -21.08 -24.08 -6.52
C LYS A 30 -19.57 -23.91 -6.51
N TRP A 31 -18.86 -25.00 -6.76
CA TRP A 31 -17.42 -24.99 -6.96
C TRP A 31 -17.05 -25.65 -8.29
N GLU A 32 -15.95 -25.21 -8.90
CA GLU A 32 -15.33 -25.81 -10.08
C GLU A 32 -13.81 -25.84 -9.88
N LEU A 33 -13.18 -27.00 -10.14
CA LEU A 33 -11.74 -27.15 -10.16
C LEU A 33 -11.30 -27.44 -11.60
N LYS A 34 -10.56 -26.51 -12.20
CA LYS A 34 -10.05 -26.62 -13.57
C LYS A 34 -8.62 -26.11 -13.62
N ASN A 35 -7.71 -26.93 -14.14
CA ASN A 35 -6.29 -26.56 -14.32
C ASN A 35 -5.62 -26.03 -13.04
N GLY A 36 -5.97 -26.61 -11.89
CA GLY A 36 -5.46 -26.21 -10.59
C GLY A 36 -6.03 -24.90 -10.02
N VAL A 37 -7.02 -24.30 -10.69
CA VAL A 37 -7.80 -23.17 -10.16
C VAL A 37 -9.10 -23.72 -9.59
N LEU A 38 -9.30 -23.54 -8.28
CA LEU A 38 -10.54 -23.85 -7.60
C LEU A 38 -11.37 -22.57 -7.48
N SER A 39 -12.53 -22.54 -8.13
CA SER A 39 -13.42 -21.37 -8.18
C SER A 39 -14.73 -21.65 -7.48
N PHE A 40 -15.22 -20.72 -6.66
CA PHE A 40 -16.55 -20.76 -6.05
C PHE A 40 -17.42 -19.63 -6.60
N SER A 41 -18.69 -19.93 -6.87
CA SER A 41 -19.68 -18.94 -7.31
C SER A 41 -21.03 -19.17 -6.64
N GLY A 42 -21.80 -18.10 -6.50
CA GLY A 42 -23.09 -18.11 -5.82
C GLY A 42 -23.14 -17.11 -4.68
N GLU A 43 -24.15 -17.23 -3.82
CA GLU A 43 -24.41 -16.27 -2.75
C GLU A 43 -24.63 -16.95 -1.40
N GLY A 44 -24.25 -16.25 -0.33
CA GLY A 44 -24.45 -16.68 1.05
C GLY A 44 -23.24 -17.39 1.68
N GLU A 45 -23.50 -18.20 2.71
CA GLU A 45 -22.47 -18.84 3.50
C GLU A 45 -21.98 -20.15 2.84
N MET A 46 -20.66 -20.31 2.74
CA MET A 46 -20.05 -21.57 2.33
C MET A 46 -20.27 -22.60 3.45
N LYS A 47 -20.71 -23.80 3.09
CA LYS A 47 -20.89 -24.87 4.06
C LYS A 47 -19.56 -25.25 4.72
N ASP A 48 -19.62 -25.69 5.97
CA ASP A 48 -18.49 -26.30 6.64
C ASP A 48 -18.18 -27.68 6.03
N PHE A 49 -16.88 -27.99 5.95
CA PHE A 49 -16.38 -29.26 5.48
C PHE A 49 -15.80 -30.08 6.63
N GLY A 50 -15.97 -31.40 6.56
CA GLY A 50 -15.26 -32.32 7.46
C GLY A 50 -13.83 -32.57 6.97
N LYS A 51 -13.26 -33.70 7.39
CA LYS A 51 -11.93 -34.15 6.89
C LYS A 51 -11.89 -34.37 5.38
N GLU A 52 -13.02 -34.74 4.79
CA GLU A 52 -13.14 -35.00 3.36
C GLU A 52 -13.84 -33.86 2.63
N ARG A 53 -13.29 -33.48 1.48
CA ARG A 53 -13.78 -32.41 0.63
C ARG A 53 -14.06 -32.92 -0.78
N PRO A 54 -15.00 -32.30 -1.50
CA PRO A 54 -15.44 -32.80 -2.80
C PRO A 54 -14.43 -32.49 -3.93
N TYR A 55 -13.39 -31.70 -3.66
CA TYR A 55 -12.32 -31.34 -4.59
C TYR A 55 -10.97 -31.89 -4.13
N ARG A 56 -10.07 -32.11 -5.08
CA ARG A 56 -8.72 -32.63 -4.88
C ARG A 56 -7.75 -31.54 -4.43
N GLU A 57 -7.53 -31.44 -3.12
CA GLU A 57 -6.61 -30.48 -2.48
C GLU A 57 -5.18 -30.50 -3.03
N ASP A 58 -4.67 -31.66 -3.45
CA ASP A 58 -3.34 -31.85 -4.03
C ASP A 58 -3.18 -31.26 -5.45
N LEU A 59 -4.28 -30.81 -6.06
CA LEU A 59 -4.30 -30.15 -7.36
C LEU A 59 -4.56 -28.65 -7.25
N VAL A 60 -5.00 -28.14 -6.10
CA VAL A 60 -5.34 -26.72 -5.94
C VAL A 60 -4.08 -25.88 -5.84
N THR A 61 -3.90 -24.97 -6.78
CA THR A 61 -2.79 -24.00 -6.84
C THR A 61 -3.25 -22.57 -6.66
N HIS A 62 -4.47 -22.26 -7.11
CA HIS A 62 -5.08 -20.94 -7.00
C HIS A 62 -6.53 -21.10 -6.55
N LEU A 63 -7.00 -20.17 -5.73
CA LEU A 63 -8.38 -20.11 -5.25
C LEU A 63 -9.02 -18.79 -5.70
N THR A 64 -10.23 -18.86 -6.24
CA THR A 64 -11.08 -17.69 -6.51
C THR A 64 -12.44 -17.88 -5.84
N VAL A 65 -12.80 -16.98 -4.93
CA VAL A 65 -14.11 -16.99 -4.27
C VAL A 65 -14.93 -15.82 -4.83
N GLY A 66 -16.06 -16.13 -5.46
CA GLY A 66 -16.91 -15.15 -6.14
C GLY A 66 -17.66 -14.21 -5.20
N GLU A 67 -17.98 -13.02 -5.72
CA GLU A 67 -18.82 -12.02 -5.04
C GLU A 67 -20.19 -12.60 -4.64
N GLY A 68 -20.71 -12.14 -3.50
CA GLY A 68 -21.95 -12.63 -2.90
C GLY A 68 -21.75 -13.72 -1.84
N ILE A 69 -20.58 -14.38 -1.83
CA ILE A 69 -20.22 -15.33 -0.77
C ILE A 69 -19.82 -14.56 0.50
N THR A 70 -20.42 -14.92 1.64
CA THR A 70 -20.29 -14.19 2.90
C THR A 70 -19.42 -14.90 3.94
N SER A 71 -19.14 -16.19 3.79
CA SER A 71 -18.20 -16.92 4.66
C SER A 71 -17.38 -17.98 3.91
N ILE A 72 -16.18 -18.26 4.40
CA ILE A 72 -15.43 -19.47 4.08
C ILE A 72 -15.73 -20.51 5.16
N GLY A 73 -16.14 -21.71 4.74
CA GLY A 73 -16.53 -22.79 5.64
C GLY A 73 -15.35 -23.42 6.38
N GLU A 74 -15.65 -24.10 7.49
CA GLU A 74 -14.69 -24.86 8.28
C GLU A 74 -13.94 -25.88 7.39
N ASN A 75 -12.63 -26.03 7.61
CA ASN A 75 -11.74 -26.93 6.86
C ASN A 75 -11.73 -26.77 5.33
N ALA A 76 -12.38 -25.76 4.72
CA ALA A 76 -12.58 -25.68 3.27
C ALA A 76 -11.28 -25.91 2.47
N PHE A 77 -10.19 -25.24 2.82
CA PHE A 77 -8.90 -25.30 2.11
C PHE A 77 -7.77 -25.90 2.95
N ARG A 78 -8.08 -26.54 4.08
CA ARG A 78 -7.11 -27.29 4.89
C ARG A 78 -6.19 -28.19 4.05
N ASN A 79 -4.89 -28.26 4.32
CA ASN A 79 -3.93 -29.10 3.58
C ASN A 79 -3.93 -28.89 2.06
N CYS A 80 -4.44 -27.78 1.51
CA CYS A 80 -4.19 -27.40 0.12
C CYS A 80 -2.73 -26.94 0.01
N THR A 81 -1.77 -27.87 0.11
CA THR A 81 -0.35 -27.59 0.30
C THR A 81 0.29 -26.92 -0.91
N LYS A 82 -0.34 -26.98 -2.08
CA LYS A 82 0.10 -26.31 -3.32
C LYS A 82 -0.61 -24.98 -3.58
N LEU A 83 -1.54 -24.55 -2.74
CA LEU A 83 -2.23 -23.27 -2.89
C LEU A 83 -1.23 -22.13 -2.71
N ILE A 84 -1.03 -21.32 -3.74
CA ILE A 84 -0.06 -20.21 -3.77
C ILE A 84 -0.76 -18.88 -3.43
N SER A 85 -1.97 -18.67 -3.93
CA SER A 85 -2.74 -17.45 -3.73
C SER A 85 -4.25 -17.71 -3.64
N ALA A 86 -4.94 -16.83 -2.92
CA ALA A 86 -6.39 -16.85 -2.77
C ALA A 86 -6.99 -15.45 -3.04
N GLU A 87 -7.90 -15.38 -4.01
CA GLU A 87 -8.72 -14.20 -4.29
C GLU A 87 -10.04 -14.31 -3.51
N LEU A 88 -10.23 -13.39 -2.56
CA LEU A 88 -11.41 -13.35 -1.68
C LEU A 88 -12.29 -12.15 -2.03
N PRO A 89 -13.63 -12.29 -1.99
CA PRO A 89 -14.56 -11.26 -2.46
C PRO A 89 -14.77 -10.17 -1.40
N SER A 90 -15.16 -8.98 -1.84
CA SER A 90 -15.49 -7.85 -0.94
C SER A 90 -16.72 -8.11 -0.08
N SER A 91 -17.60 -9.03 -0.48
CA SER A 91 -18.75 -9.49 0.31
C SER A 91 -18.40 -10.37 1.53
N LEU A 92 -17.16 -10.84 1.64
CA LEU A 92 -16.77 -11.81 2.66
C LEU A 92 -16.80 -11.21 4.08
N LYS A 93 -17.45 -11.91 5.01
CA LYS A 93 -17.61 -11.52 6.42
C LYS A 93 -16.86 -12.39 7.41
N LYS A 94 -16.71 -13.68 7.12
CA LYS A 94 -16.11 -14.65 8.05
C LYS A 94 -15.16 -15.61 7.34
N ILE A 95 -14.06 -15.94 8.01
CA ILE A 95 -13.18 -17.05 7.65
C ILE A 95 -13.22 -18.02 8.82
N ASN A 96 -13.81 -19.20 8.65
CA ASN A 96 -14.09 -20.11 9.76
C ASN A 96 -12.84 -20.90 10.21
N GLU A 97 -13.05 -21.77 11.20
CA GLU A 97 -12.03 -22.61 11.81
C GLU A 97 -11.37 -23.55 10.78
N ASP A 98 -10.04 -23.70 10.90
CA ASP A 98 -9.23 -24.57 10.03
C ASP A 98 -9.33 -24.28 8.50
N SER A 99 -9.94 -23.17 8.07
CA SER A 99 -10.25 -22.92 6.64
C SER A 99 -9.04 -22.97 5.71
N PHE A 100 -7.84 -22.55 6.12
CA PHE A 100 -6.58 -22.62 5.38
C PHE A 100 -5.47 -23.29 6.20
N LEU A 101 -5.83 -24.14 7.17
CA LEU A 101 -4.87 -24.88 7.99
C LEU A 101 -3.89 -25.67 7.10
N ASP A 102 -2.59 -25.54 7.33
CA ASP A 102 -1.51 -26.21 6.60
C ASP A 102 -1.49 -25.96 5.07
N CYS A 103 -1.96 -24.78 4.63
CA CYS A 103 -1.70 -24.24 3.28
C CYS A 103 -0.24 -23.75 3.14
N VAL A 104 0.72 -24.67 3.20
CA VAL A 104 2.15 -24.36 3.33
C VAL A 104 2.75 -23.51 2.21
N SER A 105 2.18 -23.53 0.99
CA SER A 105 2.63 -22.71 -0.14
C SER A 105 1.94 -21.35 -0.25
N LEU A 106 0.96 -21.05 0.61
CA LEU A 106 0.21 -19.80 0.55
C LEU A 106 1.13 -18.67 1.01
N SER A 107 1.67 -17.91 0.04
CA SER A 107 2.66 -16.87 0.29
C SER A 107 2.05 -15.48 0.40
N ASP A 108 0.86 -15.29 -0.17
CA ASP A 108 0.16 -14.02 -0.20
C ASP A 108 -1.35 -14.24 -0.05
N ILE A 109 -1.96 -13.44 0.83
CA ILE A 109 -3.41 -13.41 1.01
C ILE A 109 -3.87 -12.00 1.36
N ASN A 110 -4.76 -11.47 0.53
CA ASN A 110 -5.45 -10.21 0.78
C ASN A 110 -6.77 -10.50 1.52
N ILE A 111 -6.85 -10.14 2.80
CA ILE A 111 -8.09 -10.27 3.58
C ILE A 111 -8.97 -9.05 3.27
N PRO A 112 -10.14 -9.23 2.63
CA PRO A 112 -10.92 -8.12 2.10
C PRO A 112 -11.59 -7.31 3.21
N PHE A 113 -11.79 -6.01 2.93
CA PHE A 113 -12.56 -5.13 3.81
C PHE A 113 -14.00 -5.63 3.94
N GLY A 114 -14.40 -5.97 5.16
CA GLY A 114 -15.69 -6.60 5.42
C GLY A 114 -15.57 -7.86 6.29
N VAL A 115 -14.40 -8.52 6.28
CA VAL A 115 -14.13 -9.65 7.18
C VAL A 115 -14.11 -9.15 8.61
N GLU A 116 -14.99 -9.71 9.43
CA GLU A 116 -15.22 -9.34 10.83
C GLU A 116 -14.60 -10.36 11.79
N SER A 117 -14.47 -11.63 11.37
CA SER A 117 -13.89 -12.70 12.19
C SER A 117 -13.02 -13.68 11.39
N ILE A 118 -11.90 -14.06 11.99
CA ILE A 118 -11.00 -15.13 11.53
C ILE A 118 -10.98 -16.20 12.61
N GLY A 119 -11.38 -17.42 12.27
CA GLY A 119 -11.59 -18.53 13.18
C GLY A 119 -10.31 -19.14 13.74
N SER A 120 -10.49 -20.08 14.67
CA SER A 120 -9.38 -20.82 15.27
C SER A 120 -8.59 -21.57 14.20
N ARG A 121 -7.25 -21.50 14.26
CA ARG A 121 -6.33 -22.18 13.33
C ARG A 121 -6.57 -21.90 11.84
N ALA A 122 -7.33 -20.85 11.50
CA ALA A 122 -7.75 -20.57 10.13
C ALA A 122 -6.58 -20.49 9.14
N PHE A 123 -5.42 -19.98 9.54
CA PHE A 123 -4.18 -19.90 8.75
C PHE A 123 -3.00 -20.57 9.47
N LYS A 124 -3.27 -21.49 10.40
CA LYS A 124 -2.20 -22.21 11.10
C LYS A 124 -1.36 -22.99 10.08
N GLY A 125 -0.04 -22.94 10.19
CA GLY A 125 0.86 -23.68 9.30
C GLY A 125 1.02 -23.11 7.88
N CYS A 126 0.52 -21.90 7.60
CA CYS A 126 0.81 -21.18 6.34
C CYS A 126 2.26 -20.67 6.33
N VAL A 127 3.23 -21.58 6.23
CA VAL A 127 4.66 -21.28 6.44
C VAL A 127 5.25 -20.31 5.42
N SER A 128 4.69 -20.23 4.21
CA SER A 128 5.15 -19.31 3.17
C SER A 128 4.64 -17.88 3.31
N LEU A 129 3.71 -17.61 4.23
CA LEU A 129 3.14 -16.27 4.41
C LEU A 129 4.19 -15.32 4.99
N ILE A 130 4.56 -14.28 4.22
CA ILE A 130 5.62 -13.32 4.59
C ILE A 130 5.05 -12.06 5.26
N GLU A 131 3.91 -11.61 4.77
CA GLU A 131 3.22 -10.41 5.25
C GLU A 131 1.75 -10.70 5.51
N LEU A 132 1.23 -10.12 6.60
CA LEU A 132 -0.19 -10.16 6.95
C LEU A 132 -0.72 -8.74 7.06
N GLN A 133 -1.77 -8.44 6.30
CA GLN A 133 -2.49 -7.17 6.38
C GLN A 133 -3.95 -7.42 6.78
N LEU A 134 -4.26 -7.24 8.07
CA LEU A 134 -5.65 -7.31 8.53
C LEU A 134 -6.38 -5.99 8.22
N PRO A 135 -7.58 -6.04 7.62
CA PRO A 135 -8.39 -4.85 7.44
C PRO A 135 -8.99 -4.40 8.77
N ILE A 136 -9.26 -3.10 8.91
CA ILE A 136 -9.89 -2.48 10.09
C ILE A 136 -11.31 -2.99 10.40
N SER A 137 -11.86 -3.89 9.58
CA SER A 137 -13.13 -4.56 9.83
C SER A 137 -12.98 -5.75 10.77
N VAL A 138 -11.78 -6.33 10.93
CA VAL A 138 -11.57 -7.49 11.79
C VAL A 138 -11.78 -7.10 13.26
N ARG A 139 -12.60 -7.89 13.95
CA ARG A 139 -12.91 -7.77 15.39
C ARG A 139 -12.38 -8.95 16.20
N ILE A 140 -12.40 -10.15 15.61
CA ILE A 140 -12.07 -11.40 16.31
C ILE A 140 -11.01 -12.18 15.55
N LEU A 141 -9.93 -12.53 16.26
CA LEU A 141 -8.96 -13.55 15.84
C LEU A 141 -9.06 -14.77 16.75
N GLY A 142 -9.24 -15.95 16.17
CA GLY A 142 -9.35 -17.21 16.90
C GLY A 142 -8.03 -17.72 17.48
N GLU A 143 -8.13 -18.73 18.34
CA GLU A 143 -6.99 -19.43 18.93
C GLU A 143 -6.11 -20.01 17.82
N GLU A 144 -4.80 -19.81 17.93
CA GLU A 144 -3.81 -20.28 16.94
C GLU A 144 -4.07 -19.84 15.48
N SER A 145 -4.87 -18.79 15.24
CA SER A 145 -5.33 -18.38 13.90
C SER A 145 -4.21 -18.21 12.86
N PHE A 146 -3.01 -17.80 13.26
CA PHE A 146 -1.79 -17.70 12.43
C PHE A 146 -0.61 -18.46 13.03
N ALA A 147 -0.85 -19.46 13.89
CA ALA A 147 0.22 -20.21 14.53
C ALA A 147 1.06 -20.96 13.48
N GLY A 148 2.38 -20.96 13.62
CA GLY A 148 3.28 -21.67 12.73
C GLY A 148 3.51 -20.99 11.37
N CYS A 149 3.04 -19.76 11.16
CA CYS A 149 3.44 -18.92 10.02
C CYS A 149 4.91 -18.47 10.17
N THR A 150 5.84 -19.43 10.03
CA THR A 150 7.23 -19.26 10.46
C THR A 150 8.04 -18.27 9.63
N ASN A 151 7.59 -17.92 8.42
CA ASN A 151 8.20 -16.86 7.59
C ASN A 151 7.49 -15.50 7.68
N LEU A 152 6.53 -15.33 8.60
CA LEU A 152 5.83 -14.06 8.76
C LEU A 152 6.77 -13.02 9.38
N ILE A 153 7.15 -12.00 8.62
CA ILE A 153 8.07 -10.93 9.03
C ILE A 153 7.29 -9.69 9.48
N ASN A 154 6.22 -9.36 8.77
CA ASN A 154 5.44 -8.14 8.97
C ASN A 154 3.97 -8.49 9.20
N ALA A 155 3.35 -7.93 10.24
CA ALA A 155 1.91 -8.06 10.45
C ALA A 155 1.26 -6.74 10.88
N ARG A 156 0.23 -6.33 10.14
CA ARG A 156 -0.72 -5.29 10.55
C ARG A 156 -1.91 -5.96 11.22
N LEU A 157 -2.15 -5.65 12.50
CA LEU A 157 -3.22 -6.29 13.28
C LEU A 157 -4.52 -5.48 13.32
N THR A 158 -4.43 -4.16 13.50
CA THR A 158 -5.52 -3.18 13.68
C THR A 158 -6.03 -3.00 15.11
N GLN A 159 -6.24 -1.73 15.50
CA GLN A 159 -6.83 -1.34 16.80
C GLN A 159 -8.28 -1.79 16.98
N SER A 160 -8.95 -2.22 15.90
CA SER A 160 -10.34 -2.64 15.93
C SER A 160 -10.53 -4.06 16.44
N ILE A 161 -9.46 -4.85 16.58
CA ILE A 161 -9.57 -6.17 17.21
C ILE A 161 -10.07 -5.98 18.64
N GLU A 162 -11.17 -6.65 18.96
CA GLU A 162 -11.79 -6.67 20.29
C GLU A 162 -11.35 -7.91 21.07
N SER A 163 -11.05 -9.01 20.37
CA SER A 163 -10.60 -10.27 20.96
C SER A 163 -9.58 -10.97 20.08
N MET A 164 -8.52 -11.48 20.72
CA MET A 164 -7.48 -12.29 20.10
C MET A 164 -7.32 -13.58 20.90
N GLY A 165 -7.42 -14.72 20.22
CA GLY A 165 -7.31 -16.04 20.83
C GLY A 165 -5.90 -16.33 21.32
N LYS A 166 -5.80 -17.28 22.24
CA LYS A 166 -4.51 -17.76 22.76
C LYS A 166 -3.63 -18.23 21.60
N ASP A 167 -2.32 -17.97 21.69
CA ASP A 167 -1.32 -18.48 20.76
C ASP A 167 -1.59 -18.12 19.27
N ALA A 168 -2.37 -17.06 19.00
CA ALA A 168 -2.74 -16.64 17.64
C ALA A 168 -1.54 -16.53 16.68
N PHE A 169 -0.38 -16.10 17.16
CA PHE A 169 0.87 -15.98 16.39
C PHE A 169 1.97 -16.92 16.88
N HIS A 170 1.62 -17.98 17.63
CA HIS A 170 2.60 -18.92 18.18
C HIS A 170 3.51 -19.49 17.10
N GLY A 171 4.83 -19.39 17.28
CA GLY A 171 5.80 -19.90 16.31
C GLY A 171 6.11 -18.98 15.13
N CYS A 172 5.53 -17.77 15.06
CA CYS A 172 5.93 -16.70 14.12
C CYS A 172 7.25 -16.06 14.56
N LYS A 173 8.34 -16.84 14.57
CA LYS A 173 9.60 -16.51 15.24
C LYS A 173 10.29 -15.26 14.67
N ILE A 174 10.14 -15.01 13.38
CA ILE A 174 10.81 -13.90 12.68
C ILE A 174 9.93 -12.65 12.53
N LEU A 175 8.74 -12.65 13.15
CA LEU A 175 7.85 -11.49 13.17
C LEU A 175 8.58 -10.33 13.85
N ALA A 176 8.97 -9.34 13.05
CA ALA A 176 9.84 -8.24 13.46
C ALA A 176 9.08 -6.91 13.51
N THR A 177 8.15 -6.71 12.56
CA THR A 177 7.41 -5.45 12.41
C THR A 177 5.93 -5.67 12.69
N LEU A 178 5.40 -4.88 13.62
CA LEU A 178 3.98 -4.81 13.94
C LEU A 178 3.47 -3.40 13.68
N SER A 179 2.27 -3.30 13.12
CA SER A 179 1.56 -2.03 12.96
C SER A 179 0.11 -2.13 13.43
N ASP A 180 -0.43 -1.00 13.86
CA ASP A 180 -1.79 -0.85 14.42
C ASP A 180 -2.11 -1.87 15.53
N LEU A 181 -1.17 -2.10 16.45
CA LEU A 181 -1.28 -3.15 17.47
C LEU A 181 -2.41 -2.86 18.48
N PRO A 182 -3.37 -3.78 18.71
CA PRO A 182 -4.48 -3.55 19.65
C PRO A 182 -3.98 -3.15 21.04
N SER A 183 -4.66 -2.20 21.68
CA SER A 183 -4.23 -1.63 22.96
C SER A 183 -4.08 -2.64 24.11
N PHE A 184 -4.80 -3.77 24.06
CA PHE A 184 -4.66 -4.85 25.04
C PHE A 184 -3.41 -5.72 24.84
N VAL A 185 -2.72 -5.60 23.71
CA VAL A 185 -1.45 -6.28 23.45
C VAL A 185 -0.30 -5.42 23.93
N THR A 186 0.32 -5.82 25.04
CA THR A 186 1.40 -5.09 25.70
C THR A 186 2.64 -5.98 25.84
N THR A 187 3.73 -5.42 26.35
CA THR A 187 4.94 -6.18 26.70
C THR A 187 4.73 -7.20 27.83
N SER A 188 3.58 -7.18 28.52
CA SER A 188 3.18 -8.19 29.51
C SER A 188 2.20 -9.23 28.97
N THR A 189 1.38 -8.89 27.96
CA THR A 189 0.38 -9.82 27.39
C THR A 189 0.82 -10.50 26.10
N PHE A 190 1.94 -10.08 25.48
CA PHE A 190 2.43 -10.63 24.20
C PHE A 190 2.49 -12.16 24.15
N ALA A 191 2.90 -12.81 25.25
CA ALA A 191 3.08 -14.26 25.32
C ALA A 191 1.74 -15.01 25.22
N THR A 192 0.64 -14.42 25.72
CA THR A 192 -0.71 -14.99 25.60
C THR A 192 -1.10 -15.21 24.15
N TYR A 193 -0.66 -14.31 23.26
CA TYR A 193 -1.00 -14.32 21.84
C TYR A 193 0.10 -14.93 20.95
N GLY A 194 1.17 -15.45 21.55
CA GLY A 194 2.31 -16.01 20.82
C GLY A 194 3.12 -14.99 20.00
N LEU A 195 2.97 -13.69 20.25
CA LEU A 195 3.67 -12.63 19.51
C LEU A 195 5.17 -12.57 19.85
N ASN A 196 5.97 -11.97 18.97
CA ASN A 196 7.38 -11.72 19.26
C ASN A 196 7.53 -10.55 20.26
N ARG A 197 8.19 -10.78 21.41
CA ARG A 197 8.39 -9.78 22.46
C ARG A 197 9.07 -8.51 21.94
N ALA A 198 10.10 -8.66 21.12
CA ALA A 198 10.87 -7.54 20.59
C ALA A 198 10.03 -6.70 19.63
N ALA A 199 9.26 -7.33 18.73
CA ALA A 199 8.35 -6.62 17.84
C ALA A 199 7.30 -5.80 18.60
N VAL A 200 6.68 -6.39 19.64
CA VAL A 200 5.70 -5.69 20.50
C VAL A 200 6.37 -4.54 21.26
N LYS A 201 7.56 -4.76 21.83
CA LYS A 201 8.32 -3.71 22.52
C LYS A 201 8.67 -2.56 21.57
N ASN A 202 9.22 -2.86 20.39
CA ASN A 202 9.59 -1.88 19.39
C ASN A 202 8.39 -1.02 18.95
N TYR A 203 7.21 -1.64 18.77
CA TYR A 203 5.99 -0.90 18.46
C TYR A 203 5.64 0.12 19.55
N TRP A 204 5.62 -0.29 20.82
CA TRP A 204 5.27 0.60 21.94
C TRP A 204 6.34 1.65 22.21
N ASP A 205 7.63 1.28 22.18
CA ASP A 205 8.75 2.22 22.29
C ASP A 205 8.64 3.31 21.21
N ARG A 206 8.38 2.91 19.95
CA ARG A 206 8.22 3.86 18.83
C ARG A 206 7.01 4.76 19.04
N LYS A 207 5.88 4.21 19.49
CA LYS A 207 4.67 4.99 19.79
C LYS A 207 4.92 5.99 20.93
N GLU A 208 5.68 5.60 21.96
CA GLU A 208 6.09 6.49 23.05
C GLU A 208 7.08 7.56 22.59
N GLU A 209 8.06 7.23 21.74
CA GLU A 209 8.99 8.19 21.14
C GLU A 209 8.23 9.24 20.31
N ILE A 210 7.29 8.79 19.49
CA ILE A 210 6.38 9.65 18.73
C ILE A 210 5.54 10.49 19.70
N ALA A 211 4.94 9.90 20.72
CA ALA A 211 4.16 10.65 21.70
C ALA A 211 5.01 11.68 22.47
N ALA A 212 6.28 11.39 22.78
CA ALA A 212 7.19 12.34 23.41
C ALA A 212 7.57 13.48 22.45
N ARG A 213 7.84 13.17 21.18
CA ARG A 213 8.17 14.16 20.14
C ARG A 213 6.97 15.04 19.78
N PHE A 214 5.76 14.48 19.75
CA PHE A 214 4.57 15.11 19.20
C PHE A 214 3.54 15.54 20.24
N GLY A 215 3.41 14.82 21.35
CA GLY A 215 2.44 15.06 22.43
C GLY A 215 2.76 16.23 23.36
N ASN A 216 4.01 16.69 23.40
CA ASN A 216 4.40 17.98 23.99
C ASN A 216 5.30 18.73 23.01
N ALA A 217 4.87 19.91 22.57
CA ALA A 217 5.60 20.70 21.59
C ALA A 217 6.85 21.35 22.20
N SER A 218 8.03 20.83 21.89
CA SER A 218 9.29 21.58 21.64
C SER A 218 10.46 20.60 21.51
N GLY A 219 11.04 20.49 20.33
CA GLY A 219 12.22 19.65 20.13
C GLY A 219 12.79 19.78 18.72
N PHE A 220 13.94 20.45 18.63
CA PHE A 220 14.75 20.64 17.43
C PHE A 220 15.52 19.35 17.09
N LEU A 221 15.65 19.03 15.80
CA LEU A 221 16.66 18.11 15.29
C LEU A 221 17.37 18.73 14.08
N SER A 222 18.68 18.49 14.04
CA SER A 222 19.71 19.17 13.26
C SER A 222 19.84 18.67 11.82
N ASP A 223 20.13 19.62 10.94
CA ASP A 223 20.37 19.45 9.50
C ASP A 223 21.48 18.42 9.19
N SER A 224 21.11 17.37 8.45
CA SER A 224 22.07 16.53 7.74
C SER A 224 22.45 17.18 6.42
N LYS A 225 23.75 17.47 6.25
CA LYS A 225 24.34 18.05 5.04
C LYS A 225 24.09 17.16 3.82
N SER A 226 23.40 17.71 2.82
CA SER A 226 23.35 17.17 1.46
C SER A 226 24.36 17.89 0.57
N GLN A 227 25.15 17.13 -0.18
CA GLN A 227 26.10 17.62 -1.17
C GLN A 227 25.35 18.15 -2.40
N THR A 228 25.59 19.41 -2.75
CA THR A 228 25.02 20.10 -3.92
C THR A 228 25.87 19.92 -5.17
N THR A 229 25.21 19.50 -6.26
CA THR A 229 25.66 19.74 -7.63
C THR A 229 25.38 21.21 -8.02
N THR A 230 26.27 21.76 -8.83
CA THR A 230 26.43 23.19 -9.14
C THR A 230 25.43 23.71 -10.18
N MET A 231 24.17 23.88 -9.78
CA MET A 231 23.18 24.59 -10.58
C MET A 231 22.63 25.76 -9.78
N GLU A 232 22.42 26.91 -10.43
CA GLU A 232 21.90 28.08 -9.72
C GLU A 232 20.46 27.81 -9.22
N PRO A 233 20.13 28.19 -7.97
CA PRO A 233 18.80 27.97 -7.41
C PRO A 233 17.71 28.67 -8.23
N ALA A 234 16.55 28.03 -8.39
CA ALA A 234 15.42 28.65 -9.06
C ALA A 234 14.77 29.75 -8.23
N ASP A 235 13.93 30.57 -8.87
CA ASP A 235 13.17 31.63 -8.19
C ASP A 235 12.28 31.09 -7.07
N VAL A 236 11.83 29.84 -7.15
CA VAL A 236 11.04 29.18 -6.10
C VAL A 236 11.89 28.67 -4.92
N ASP A 237 13.20 28.47 -5.10
CA ASP A 237 14.13 28.06 -4.03
C ASP A 237 14.61 29.22 -3.16
N LEU A 238 14.56 30.41 -3.72
CA LEU A 238 14.99 31.67 -3.12
C LEU A 238 13.82 32.35 -2.42
N GLU A 239 14.10 33.13 -1.38
CA GLU A 239 13.12 34.00 -0.72
C GLU A 239 11.78 33.31 -0.39
N ILE A 240 11.84 32.06 0.09
CA ILE A 240 10.66 31.30 0.47
C ILE A 240 9.87 32.08 1.54
N PRO A 241 8.60 32.44 1.29
CA PRO A 241 7.82 33.28 2.18
C PRO A 241 7.79 32.72 3.61
N TYR A 242 7.99 33.59 4.59
CA TYR A 242 7.75 33.26 6.00
C TYR A 242 6.46 33.93 6.44
N THR A 243 5.47 33.14 6.84
CA THR A 243 4.12 33.65 7.18
C THR A 243 3.93 33.82 8.69
N GLY A 244 4.79 33.21 9.51
CA GLY A 244 4.63 33.20 10.97
C GLY A 244 3.45 32.34 11.47
N ILE A 245 2.73 31.68 10.55
CA ILE A 245 1.63 30.77 10.89
C ILE A 245 2.20 29.54 11.60
N ASN A 246 1.45 29.00 12.58
CA ASN A 246 1.78 27.77 13.27
C ASN A 246 0.60 26.79 13.20
N ASN A 247 0.75 25.77 12.37
CA ASN A 247 -0.22 24.70 12.19
C ASN A 247 0.19 23.46 12.95
N ALA A 248 0.03 23.49 14.28
CA ALA A 248 0.48 22.45 15.19
C ALA A 248 -0.09 21.04 14.88
N ASN A 249 -1.28 20.97 14.26
CA ASN A 249 -1.95 19.72 13.89
C ASN A 249 -1.78 19.35 12.41
N THR A 250 -1.00 20.12 11.64
CA THR A 250 -0.64 19.76 10.26
C THR A 250 0.67 18.99 10.27
N PHE A 251 0.70 17.90 9.49
CA PHE A 251 1.87 17.05 9.29
C PHE A 251 2.15 16.91 7.81
N ALA A 252 3.43 16.84 7.47
CA ALA A 252 3.89 16.63 6.10
C ALA A 252 4.65 15.30 6.01
N LEU A 253 4.21 14.39 5.14
CA LEU A 253 4.98 13.21 4.73
C LEU A 253 5.55 13.48 3.35
N ILE A 254 6.87 13.58 3.24
CA ILE A 254 7.59 13.94 2.02
C ILE A 254 8.51 12.77 1.66
N ILE A 255 8.25 12.15 0.51
CA ILE A 255 9.06 11.05 -0.03
C ILE A 255 9.62 11.52 -1.37
N ALA A 256 10.94 11.56 -1.49
CA ALA A 256 11.64 12.12 -2.63
C ALA A 256 12.71 11.15 -3.11
N ASN A 257 12.39 10.36 -4.14
CA ASN A 257 13.24 9.29 -4.64
C ASN A 257 13.86 9.71 -5.97
N GLU A 258 15.18 9.92 -5.98
CA GLU A 258 15.97 10.36 -7.14
C GLU A 258 16.97 9.30 -7.59
N ASN A 259 17.69 8.69 -6.65
CA ASN A 259 18.82 7.80 -6.91
C ASN A 259 18.39 6.33 -6.83
N TYR A 260 18.01 5.75 -7.98
CA TYR A 260 17.56 4.36 -8.06
C TYR A 260 18.74 3.43 -8.33
N GLY A 261 18.85 2.35 -7.55
CA GLY A 261 19.98 1.43 -7.68
C GLY A 261 19.92 0.55 -8.95
N LYS A 262 18.72 0.26 -9.43
CA LYS A 262 18.46 -0.67 -10.56
C LYS A 262 17.63 -0.07 -11.69
N LEU A 263 17.04 1.10 -11.47
CA LEU A 263 16.23 1.82 -12.44
C LEU A 263 16.92 3.15 -12.77
N SER A 264 16.43 3.85 -13.79
CA SER A 264 16.95 5.18 -14.12
C SER A 264 16.67 6.16 -12.98
N ASN A 265 17.59 7.10 -12.73
CA ASN A 265 17.35 8.14 -11.75
C ASN A 265 16.19 9.07 -12.16
N VAL A 266 15.60 9.75 -11.18
CA VAL A 266 14.55 10.76 -11.37
C VAL A 266 15.14 12.13 -11.01
N PRO A 267 15.70 12.86 -11.99
CA PRO A 267 16.41 14.10 -11.71
C PRO A 267 15.54 15.08 -10.92
N PHE A 268 16.18 15.75 -9.95
CA PHE A 268 15.61 16.80 -9.11
C PHE A 268 14.56 16.35 -8.09
N ALA A 269 14.17 15.08 -8.02
CA ALA A 269 13.16 14.65 -7.04
C ALA A 269 13.58 14.96 -5.59
N VAL A 270 14.87 14.84 -5.25
CA VAL A 270 15.38 15.21 -3.93
C VAL A 270 15.37 16.72 -3.73
N ASN A 271 15.72 17.52 -4.76
CA ASN A 271 15.62 18.98 -4.68
C ASN A 271 14.17 19.43 -4.48
N ASP A 272 13.25 18.86 -5.26
CA ASP A 272 11.81 19.05 -5.18
C ASP A 272 11.28 18.79 -3.75
N GLY A 273 11.60 17.63 -3.16
CA GLY A 273 11.21 17.28 -1.80
C GLY A 273 11.80 18.21 -0.74
N ASN A 274 13.10 18.53 -0.84
CA ASN A 274 13.78 19.45 0.07
C ASN A 274 13.16 20.86 0.02
N THR A 275 12.87 21.38 -1.17
CA THR A 275 12.24 22.70 -1.32
C THR A 275 10.81 22.67 -0.81
N PHE A 276 10.02 21.64 -1.13
CA PHE A 276 8.67 21.48 -0.59
C PHE A 276 8.65 21.45 0.95
N ALA A 277 9.59 20.75 1.58
CA ALA A 277 9.74 20.74 3.04
C ALA A 277 9.96 22.15 3.62
N ARG A 278 10.79 22.98 2.95
CA ARG A 278 10.99 24.39 3.33
C ARG A 278 9.70 25.21 3.21
N TYR A 279 8.87 24.98 2.18
CA TYR A 279 7.55 25.62 2.07
C TYR A 279 6.58 25.15 3.15
N CYS A 280 6.55 23.84 3.46
CA CYS A 280 5.77 23.31 4.57
C CYS A 280 6.11 24.06 5.86
N GLN A 281 7.39 24.22 6.16
CA GLN A 281 7.84 24.91 7.37
C GLN A 281 7.53 26.42 7.34
N ARG A 282 8.01 27.12 6.32
CA ARG A 282 8.05 28.60 6.31
C ARG A 282 6.74 29.23 5.88
N THR A 283 6.12 28.67 4.85
CA THR A 283 4.94 29.24 4.20
C THR A 283 3.67 28.66 4.79
N LEU A 284 3.62 27.34 4.96
CA LEU A 284 2.44 26.61 5.44
C LEU A 284 2.42 26.44 6.96
N GLY A 285 3.42 26.93 7.69
CA GLY A 285 3.45 26.91 9.15
C GLY A 285 3.48 25.51 9.78
N VAL A 286 3.88 24.48 9.04
CA VAL A 286 4.03 23.11 9.57
C VAL A 286 5.23 23.09 10.51
N PRO A 287 5.07 22.72 11.80
CA PRO A 287 6.20 22.62 12.71
C PRO A 287 7.27 21.68 12.15
N THR A 288 8.55 22.03 12.24
CA THR A 288 9.66 21.21 11.72
C THR A 288 9.58 19.76 12.20
N LYS A 289 9.20 19.54 13.47
CA LYS A 289 9.04 18.19 14.01
C LYS A 289 8.00 17.35 13.24
N ASN A 290 6.94 17.99 12.72
CA ASN A 290 5.81 17.40 11.99
C ASN A 290 6.10 17.18 10.50
N ILE A 291 7.31 17.50 10.04
CA ILE A 291 7.77 17.23 8.67
C ILE A 291 8.58 15.93 8.70
N LEU A 292 8.00 14.87 8.16
CA LEU A 292 8.62 13.56 7.99
C LEU A 292 9.14 13.47 6.57
N GLN A 293 10.45 13.58 6.41
CA GLN A 293 11.09 13.61 5.10
C GLN A 293 11.98 12.40 4.88
N TYR A 294 11.83 11.76 3.72
CA TYR A 294 12.57 10.58 3.29
C TYR A 294 13.12 10.81 1.89
N ASN A 295 14.43 11.00 1.78
CA ASN A 295 15.12 11.08 0.50
C ASN A 295 15.66 9.70 0.14
N ASP A 296 15.47 9.27 -1.12
CA ASP A 296 15.87 7.95 -1.63
C ASP A 296 15.36 6.80 -0.75
N ALA A 297 14.07 6.80 -0.49
CA ALA A 297 13.39 5.86 0.40
C ALA A 297 13.32 4.46 -0.22
N SER A 298 13.86 3.48 0.52
CA SER A 298 13.70 2.04 0.25
C SER A 298 12.26 1.58 0.47
N TYR A 299 11.92 0.36 0.05
CA TYR A 299 10.61 -0.25 0.31
C TYR A 299 10.30 -0.23 1.81
N GLY A 300 11.27 -0.65 2.64
CA GLY A 300 11.14 -0.63 4.09
C GLY A 300 10.92 0.78 4.65
N SER A 301 11.65 1.77 4.15
CA SER A 301 11.54 3.17 4.58
C SER A 301 10.16 3.76 4.27
N ILE A 302 9.57 3.45 3.11
CA ILE A 302 8.22 3.92 2.76
C ILE A 302 7.17 3.26 3.66
N ARG A 303 7.31 1.96 3.96
CA ARG A 303 6.41 1.24 4.87
C ARG A 303 6.47 1.80 6.30
N GLU A 304 7.68 2.08 6.77
CA GLU A 304 7.92 2.72 8.06
C GLU A 304 7.31 4.12 8.11
N ALA A 305 7.49 4.94 7.08
CA ALA A 305 6.92 6.27 6.98
C ALA A 305 5.37 6.27 7.07
N LEU A 306 4.73 5.31 6.39
CA LEU A 306 3.28 5.10 6.50
C LEU A 306 2.87 4.62 7.89
N SER A 307 3.71 3.82 8.57
CA SER A 307 3.47 3.38 9.94
C SER A 307 3.57 4.53 10.94
N ASP A 308 4.59 5.35 10.82
CA ASP A 308 4.78 6.51 11.67
C ASP A 308 3.62 7.50 11.55
N ILE A 309 3.16 7.80 10.33
CA ILE A 309 2.07 8.76 10.16
C ILE A 309 0.73 8.24 10.71
N ARG A 310 0.52 6.91 10.70
CA ARG A 310 -0.62 6.28 11.40
C ARG A 310 -0.50 6.44 12.92
N LEU A 311 0.67 6.15 13.49
CA LEU A 311 0.92 6.32 14.93
C LEU A 311 0.74 7.78 15.38
N ILE A 312 1.16 8.73 14.54
CA ILE A 312 0.91 10.15 14.76
C ILE A 312 -0.60 10.43 14.74
N ASN A 313 -1.37 9.89 13.78
CA ASN A 313 -2.81 10.08 13.75
C ASN A 313 -3.51 9.50 14.98
N ASP A 314 -3.06 8.36 15.49
CA ASP A 314 -3.56 7.78 16.73
C ASP A 314 -3.37 8.70 17.94
N VAL A 315 -2.28 9.47 17.97
CA VAL A 315 -1.96 10.40 19.07
C VAL A 315 -2.66 11.75 18.91
N VAL A 316 -2.68 12.30 17.69
CA VAL A 316 -3.25 13.63 17.39
C VAL A 316 -4.77 13.59 17.25
N GLY A 317 -5.30 12.48 16.74
CA GLY A 317 -6.72 12.27 16.51
C GLY A 317 -7.28 13.06 15.32
N ASN A 318 -8.59 13.31 15.38
CA ASN A 318 -9.40 13.74 14.23
C ASN A 318 -9.07 15.12 13.67
N ASP A 319 -8.34 15.95 14.42
CA ASP A 319 -7.94 17.30 14.00
C ASP A 319 -6.70 17.30 13.10
N MET A 320 -6.03 16.16 12.96
CA MET A 320 -4.82 16.03 12.15
C MET A 320 -5.11 16.34 10.67
N LYS A 321 -4.32 17.25 10.11
CA LYS A 321 -4.23 17.45 8.66
C LYS A 321 -2.96 16.81 8.14
N LEU A 322 -3.06 16.11 7.03
CA LEU A 322 -1.94 15.45 6.39
C LEU A 322 -1.68 16.04 5.01
N ILE A 323 -0.46 16.50 4.79
CA ILE A 323 0.06 16.84 3.47
C ILE A 323 1.00 15.70 3.08
N VAL A 324 0.73 15.02 1.98
CA VAL A 324 1.63 14.00 1.44
C VAL A 324 2.21 14.51 0.13
N TYR A 325 3.52 14.41 0.00
CA TYR A 325 4.24 14.75 -1.22
C TYR A 325 5.11 13.57 -1.62
N TYR A 326 4.94 13.10 -2.86
CA TYR A 326 5.78 12.07 -3.45
C TYR A 326 6.39 12.59 -4.75
N ALA A 327 7.71 12.52 -4.88
CA ALA A 327 8.43 12.70 -6.13
C ALA A 327 9.26 11.46 -6.42
N GLY A 328 9.11 10.88 -7.61
CA GLY A 328 9.82 9.66 -7.96
C GLY A 328 9.17 8.89 -9.10
N HIS A 329 9.51 7.61 -9.20
CA HIS A 329 8.93 6.71 -10.17
C HIS A 329 7.60 6.15 -9.69
N GLY A 330 6.67 6.01 -10.62
CA GLY A 330 5.54 5.11 -10.52
C GLY A 330 5.44 4.31 -11.82
N ALA A 331 4.73 3.19 -11.78
CA ALA A 331 4.39 2.45 -13.00
C ALA A 331 3.26 1.47 -12.71
N PRO A 332 2.52 1.04 -13.74
CA PRO A 332 1.62 -0.09 -13.60
C PRO A 332 2.40 -1.41 -13.69
N ASP A 333 1.89 -2.44 -13.04
CA ASP A 333 2.29 -3.82 -13.31
C ASP A 333 1.88 -4.23 -14.73
N ASP A 334 2.77 -4.91 -15.45
CA ASP A 334 2.61 -5.26 -16.86
C ASP A 334 1.39 -6.15 -17.15
N ALA A 335 1.03 -7.01 -16.20
CA ALA A 335 -0.03 -8.00 -16.39
C ALA A 335 -1.37 -7.47 -15.90
N THR A 336 -1.37 -6.84 -14.72
CA THR A 336 -2.58 -6.46 -13.99
C THR A 336 -3.02 -5.01 -14.21
N LEU A 337 -2.10 -4.16 -14.72
CA LEU A 337 -2.24 -2.71 -14.83
C LEU A 337 -2.43 -2.01 -13.47
N GLU A 338 -2.14 -2.70 -12.38
CA GLU A 338 -2.20 -2.13 -11.04
C GLU A 338 -1.07 -1.10 -10.88
N PRO A 339 -1.34 0.16 -10.49
CA PRO A 339 -0.30 1.17 -10.32
C PRO A 339 0.46 1.04 -8.99
N TYR A 340 1.76 1.31 -9.03
CA TYR A 340 2.66 1.25 -7.87
C TYR A 340 3.49 2.52 -7.71
N LEU A 341 3.80 2.89 -6.45
CA LEU A 341 4.96 3.72 -6.12
C LEU A 341 6.20 2.82 -6.12
N ILE A 342 7.31 3.33 -6.67
CA ILE A 342 8.54 2.55 -6.84
C ILE A 342 9.61 3.04 -5.85
N PRO A 343 10.00 2.21 -4.87
CA PRO A 343 11.12 2.49 -3.99
C PRO A 343 12.48 2.45 -4.70
N VAL A 344 13.52 3.08 -4.15
CA VAL A 344 14.85 3.16 -4.81
C VAL A 344 15.59 1.83 -4.92
N ASP A 345 15.23 0.86 -4.07
CA ASP A 345 15.78 -0.51 -4.03
C ASP A 345 14.98 -1.50 -4.90
N ALA A 346 13.89 -1.06 -5.54
CA ALA A 346 13.13 -1.90 -6.46
C ALA A 346 13.92 -2.20 -7.74
N ALA A 347 13.99 -3.48 -8.10
CA ALA A 347 14.64 -3.94 -9.34
C ALA A 347 13.67 -4.12 -10.52
N ARG A 348 12.36 -4.15 -10.25
CA ARG A 348 11.27 -4.37 -11.22
C ARG A 348 9.96 -3.91 -10.60
N VAL A 349 8.95 -3.65 -11.44
CA VAL A 349 7.62 -3.20 -10.99
C VAL A 349 6.72 -4.42 -10.75
N ASN A 350 6.38 -4.69 -9.49
CA ASN A 350 5.38 -5.68 -9.08
C ASN A 350 5.05 -5.50 -7.59
N LYS A 351 4.04 -6.25 -7.12
CA LYS A 351 3.57 -6.23 -5.73
C LYS A 351 4.58 -6.63 -4.66
N ASP A 352 5.61 -7.41 -4.99
CA ASP A 352 6.54 -7.96 -3.98
C ASP A 352 7.59 -6.92 -3.56
N VAL A 353 7.88 -5.93 -4.40
CA VAL A 353 8.99 -4.97 -4.20
C VAL A 353 8.58 -3.51 -4.41
N CYS A 354 7.32 -3.24 -4.76
CA CYS A 354 6.78 -1.90 -4.92
C CYS A 354 5.54 -1.71 -4.04
N ILE A 355 5.12 -0.46 -3.82
CA ILE A 355 3.95 -0.16 -2.98
C ILE A 355 2.72 0.00 -3.88
N PRO A 356 1.72 -0.90 -3.82
CA PRO A 356 0.49 -0.74 -4.58
C PRO A 356 -0.20 0.59 -4.22
N MET A 357 -0.64 1.35 -5.22
CA MET A 357 -1.35 2.61 -4.98
C MET A 357 -2.66 2.39 -4.23
N ALA A 358 -3.36 1.27 -4.49
CA ALA A 358 -4.53 0.86 -3.71
C ALA A 358 -4.22 0.82 -2.22
N GLN A 359 -3.11 0.19 -1.85
CA GLN A 359 -2.66 0.09 -0.47
C GLN A 359 -2.27 1.45 0.10
N PHE A 360 -1.49 2.24 -0.64
CA PHE A 360 -1.07 3.58 -0.23
C PHE A 360 -2.28 4.48 0.09
N TYR A 361 -3.28 4.53 -0.80
CA TYR A 361 -4.51 5.28 -0.56
C TYR A 361 -5.36 4.70 0.56
N GLN A 362 -5.41 3.37 0.69
CA GLN A 362 -6.10 2.73 1.80
C GLN A 362 -5.49 3.11 3.15
N GLU A 363 -4.16 3.15 3.25
CA GLU A 363 -3.48 3.55 4.49
C GLU A 363 -3.89 4.96 4.90
N ILE A 364 -3.79 5.93 3.99
CA ILE A 364 -4.17 7.33 4.24
C ILE A 364 -5.68 7.45 4.51
N GLY A 365 -6.52 6.84 3.68
CA GLY A 365 -7.97 6.94 3.77
C GLY A 365 -8.59 6.24 4.97
N SER A 366 -7.85 5.35 5.64
CA SER A 366 -8.28 4.68 6.87
C SER A 366 -8.05 5.50 8.14
N MET A 367 -7.22 6.54 8.07
CA MET A 367 -6.91 7.42 9.20
C MET A 367 -8.07 8.39 9.47
N LYS A 368 -8.23 8.79 10.73
CA LYS A 368 -9.23 9.79 11.13
C LYS A 368 -8.62 11.17 10.95
N LEU A 369 -8.60 11.66 9.71
CA LEU A 369 -7.99 12.95 9.35
C LEU A 369 -9.06 14.03 9.16
N LYS A 370 -8.72 15.26 9.53
CA LYS A 370 -9.49 16.46 9.18
C LYS A 370 -9.46 16.69 7.66
N SER A 371 -8.30 16.46 7.06
CA SER A 371 -8.10 16.41 5.61
C SER A 371 -6.75 15.76 5.29
N ALA A 372 -6.67 15.08 4.15
CA ALA A 372 -5.43 14.66 3.53
C ALA A 372 -5.31 15.24 2.13
N THR A 373 -4.22 15.95 1.84
CA THR A 373 -3.90 16.42 0.49
C THR A 373 -2.63 15.74 0.01
N VAL A 374 -2.74 15.01 -1.11
CA VAL A 374 -1.64 14.23 -1.68
C VAL A 374 -1.21 14.88 -3.00
N PHE A 375 0.07 15.19 -3.11
CA PHE A 375 0.73 15.66 -4.33
C PHE A 375 1.62 14.55 -4.88
N LEU A 376 1.38 14.10 -6.11
CA LEU A 376 2.14 13.02 -6.75
C LEU A 376 2.88 13.56 -7.98
N ASP A 377 4.17 13.87 -7.84
CA ASP A 377 5.09 14.13 -8.95
C ASP A 377 5.73 12.83 -9.44
N ALA A 378 4.90 11.97 -10.03
CA ALA A 378 5.30 10.68 -10.57
C ALA A 378 4.55 10.35 -11.85
N CYS A 379 5.18 9.55 -12.71
CA CYS A 379 4.52 8.95 -13.87
C CYS A 379 3.88 7.63 -13.42
N PHE A 380 2.66 7.29 -13.84
CA PHE A 380 2.09 5.95 -13.60
C PHE A 380 1.80 5.19 -14.90
N SER A 381 2.27 5.71 -16.03
CA SER A 381 2.09 5.14 -17.37
C SER A 381 3.19 4.15 -17.79
N GLY A 382 4.26 4.02 -16.98
CA GLY A 382 5.43 3.18 -17.23
C GLY A 382 6.54 3.82 -18.08
N ALA A 383 6.33 5.05 -18.56
CA ALA A 383 7.33 5.85 -19.26
C ALA A 383 8.26 6.58 -18.28
N THR A 384 9.57 6.51 -18.50
CA THR A 384 10.57 7.38 -17.85
C THR A 384 10.47 8.80 -18.40
N ARG A 385 10.99 9.76 -17.62
CA ARG A 385 11.05 11.20 -17.96
C ARG A 385 11.70 11.49 -19.32
N ASP A 386 12.61 10.65 -19.78
CA ASP A 386 13.33 10.80 -21.05
C ASP A 386 12.68 10.06 -22.24
N GLY A 387 11.56 9.36 -22.02
CA GLY A 387 10.91 8.53 -23.05
C GLY A 387 11.47 7.11 -23.19
N ASN A 388 12.45 6.72 -22.37
CA ASN A 388 12.75 5.31 -22.10
C ASN A 388 11.64 4.72 -21.23
N MET A 389 11.46 3.40 -21.16
CA MET A 389 10.46 2.80 -20.28
C MET A 389 11.12 2.33 -18.98
N VAL A 390 10.45 2.51 -17.84
CA VAL A 390 10.91 1.93 -16.54
C VAL A 390 10.89 0.39 -16.62
N ILE A 391 10.21 -0.14 -17.64
CA ILE A 391 10.05 -1.56 -17.93
C ILE A 391 10.50 -1.87 -19.37
N ALA A 392 11.35 -2.88 -19.53
CA ALA A 392 11.82 -3.42 -20.80
C ALA A 392 10.76 -4.25 -21.56
N ALA A 393 9.49 -3.85 -21.59
CA ALA A 393 8.43 -4.56 -22.31
C ALA A 393 7.65 -3.64 -23.26
N ARG A 394 8.08 -3.63 -24.53
CA ARG A 394 7.32 -3.24 -25.74
C ARG A 394 7.05 -1.75 -26.02
N GLY A 395 7.63 -0.79 -25.32
CA GLY A 395 7.63 0.61 -25.77
C GLY A 395 6.24 1.26 -25.95
N ILE A 396 5.23 0.79 -25.22
CA ILE A 396 3.86 1.32 -25.25
C ILE A 396 3.50 1.75 -23.83
N ALA A 397 3.22 3.05 -23.64
CA ALA A 397 2.65 3.59 -22.41
C ALA A 397 1.29 2.92 -22.12
N ARG A 398 0.99 2.62 -20.86
CA ARG A 398 -0.25 1.95 -20.47
C ARG A 398 -1.05 2.77 -19.49
N VAL A 399 -2.37 2.71 -19.65
CA VAL A 399 -3.35 3.34 -18.76
C VAL A 399 -3.49 2.47 -17.50
N PRO A 400 -3.08 2.93 -16.31
CA PRO A 400 -3.24 2.19 -15.06
C PRO A 400 -4.72 2.04 -14.66
N LYS A 401 -5.04 1.02 -13.86
CA LYS A 401 -6.37 0.89 -13.23
C LYS A 401 -6.62 2.05 -12.27
N LYS A 402 -7.80 2.66 -12.40
CA LYS A 402 -8.26 3.70 -11.48
C LYS A 402 -8.39 3.17 -10.06
N GLN A 403 -7.91 3.96 -9.11
CA GLN A 403 -7.90 3.62 -7.69
C GLN A 403 -9.03 4.37 -6.96
N GLY A 404 -9.74 3.66 -6.09
CA GLY A 404 -10.76 4.26 -5.24
C GLY A 404 -10.13 5.03 -4.08
N LEU A 405 -10.64 6.23 -3.80
CA LEU A 405 -10.27 7.02 -2.63
C LEU A 405 -11.35 6.89 -1.54
N LYS A 406 -10.92 6.73 -0.29
CA LYS A 406 -11.78 6.70 0.90
C LYS A 406 -11.36 7.79 1.88
N GLY A 407 -12.22 8.12 2.85
CA GLY A 407 -11.89 9.09 3.90
C GLY A 407 -11.90 10.52 3.36
N ARG A 408 -11.22 11.47 3.99
CA ARG A 408 -11.19 12.88 3.57
C ARG A 408 -9.93 13.20 2.75
N VAL A 409 -9.82 12.62 1.56
CA VAL A 409 -8.58 12.64 0.75
C VAL A 409 -8.80 13.37 -0.59
N ALA A 410 -7.89 14.28 -0.93
CA ALA A 410 -7.78 14.90 -2.24
C ALA A 410 -6.37 14.66 -2.80
N VAL A 411 -6.28 14.28 -4.08
CA VAL A 411 -5.04 13.92 -4.76
C VAL A 411 -4.88 14.77 -6.01
N LEU A 412 -3.74 15.45 -6.13
CA LEU A 412 -3.31 16.15 -7.34
C LEU A 412 -2.05 15.45 -7.87
N SER A 413 -2.19 14.81 -9.04
CA SER A 413 -1.11 14.08 -9.71
C SER A 413 -0.54 14.89 -10.87
N ALA A 414 0.75 14.73 -11.13
CA ALA A 414 1.47 15.49 -12.14
C ALA A 414 1.05 15.20 -13.59
N THR A 415 0.40 14.08 -13.86
CA THR A 415 0.05 13.63 -15.21
C THR A 415 -1.33 12.97 -15.28
N SER A 416 -1.84 12.84 -16.51
CA SER A 416 -2.87 11.88 -16.90
C SER A 416 -2.29 10.48 -17.11
N ASP A 417 -3.20 9.52 -17.34
CA ASP A 417 -2.92 8.08 -17.40
C ASP A 417 -1.93 7.65 -18.50
N ASP A 418 -1.71 8.46 -19.53
CA ASP A 418 -0.86 8.19 -20.69
C ASP A 418 0.33 9.15 -20.85
N GLN A 419 0.43 10.17 -19.99
CA GLN A 419 1.46 11.22 -20.06
C GLN A 419 2.62 10.96 -19.08
N THR A 420 3.65 11.80 -19.16
CA THR A 420 4.89 11.70 -18.35
C THR A 420 5.08 12.98 -17.54
N ALA A 421 5.55 12.85 -16.30
CA ALA A 421 5.89 13.96 -15.42
C ALA A 421 7.27 14.48 -15.82
N LEU A 422 7.35 15.68 -16.37
CA LEU A 422 8.55 16.17 -17.05
C LEU A 422 9.46 16.98 -16.12
N PRO A 423 10.79 16.93 -16.33
CA PRO A 423 11.70 17.81 -15.64
C PRO A 423 11.65 19.22 -16.24
N TYR A 424 11.91 20.21 -15.40
CA TYR A 424 12.16 21.59 -15.78
C TYR A 424 13.65 21.88 -15.54
N ASN A 425 14.50 21.41 -16.45
CA ASN A 425 15.96 21.44 -16.29
C ASN A 425 16.52 22.83 -15.96
N GLU A 426 16.04 23.88 -16.63
CA GLU A 426 16.45 25.27 -16.38
C GLU A 426 16.12 25.76 -14.96
N LYS A 427 15.18 25.10 -14.29
CA LYS A 427 14.70 25.42 -12.94
C LYS A 427 15.10 24.39 -11.90
N GLY A 428 15.72 23.26 -12.27
CA GLY A 428 16.14 22.26 -11.28
C GLY A 428 15.02 21.59 -10.51
N HIS A 429 13.86 21.46 -11.13
CA HIS A 429 12.66 20.93 -10.49
C HIS A 429 11.88 20.05 -11.47
N GLY A 430 10.99 19.20 -10.97
CA GLY A 430 9.87 18.71 -11.77
C GLY A 430 8.96 19.87 -12.20
N MET A 431 8.45 19.86 -13.43
CA MET A 431 7.58 20.92 -13.95
C MET A 431 6.34 21.11 -13.07
N PHE A 432 5.76 20.00 -12.60
CA PHE A 432 4.63 20.00 -11.66
C PHE A 432 5.01 20.66 -10.34
N THR A 433 6.11 20.19 -9.73
CA THR A 433 6.56 20.71 -8.44
C THR A 433 6.94 22.18 -8.50
N TYR A 434 7.62 22.62 -9.56
CA TYR A 434 7.96 24.03 -9.76
C TYR A 434 6.71 24.93 -9.71
N TYR A 435 5.65 24.60 -10.46
CA TYR A 435 4.43 25.41 -10.46
C TYR A 435 3.60 25.29 -9.18
N LEU A 436 3.67 24.15 -8.49
CA LEU A 436 3.12 24.01 -7.15
C LEU A 436 3.82 24.99 -6.18
N LEU A 437 5.15 24.96 -6.12
CA LEU A 437 5.95 25.84 -5.27
C LEU A 437 5.73 27.31 -5.64
N LYS A 438 5.64 27.62 -6.93
CA LYS A 438 5.38 28.97 -7.42
C LYS A 438 4.01 29.49 -6.98
N CYS A 439 2.96 28.66 -7.07
CA CYS A 439 1.64 28.99 -6.54
C CYS A 439 1.71 29.31 -5.03
N LEU A 440 2.37 28.45 -4.25
CA LEU A 440 2.54 28.66 -2.82
C LEU A 440 3.34 29.92 -2.50
N LYS A 441 4.35 30.25 -3.32
CA LYS A 441 5.16 31.46 -3.18
C LYS A 441 4.34 32.72 -3.42
N GLU A 442 3.67 32.79 -4.56
CA GLU A 442 2.90 33.96 -5.00
C GLU A 442 1.72 34.24 -4.07
N THR A 443 1.07 33.18 -3.57
CA THR A 443 -0.07 33.29 -2.65
C THR A 443 0.32 33.32 -1.19
N LYS A 444 1.62 33.17 -0.87
CA LYS A 444 2.11 33.00 0.51
C LYS A 444 1.37 31.86 1.25
N GLY A 445 0.98 30.81 0.52
CA GLY A 445 0.26 29.65 1.04
C GLY A 445 -1.25 29.85 1.25
N GLU A 446 -1.81 31.02 0.95
CA GLU A 446 -3.23 31.32 1.16
C GLU A 446 -4.17 30.75 0.10
N ALA A 447 -3.62 30.17 -0.97
CA ALA A 447 -4.40 29.54 -2.03
C ALA A 447 -5.30 28.43 -1.49
N SER A 448 -6.55 28.41 -1.93
CA SER A 448 -7.40 27.22 -1.73
C SER A 448 -6.90 26.07 -2.59
N LEU A 449 -7.29 24.85 -2.27
CA LEU A 449 -6.92 23.67 -3.06
C LEU A 449 -7.50 23.74 -4.47
N GLN A 450 -8.64 24.43 -4.65
CA GLN A 450 -9.19 24.75 -5.97
C GLN A 450 -8.28 25.70 -6.77
N ASP A 451 -7.75 26.74 -6.11
CA ASP A 451 -6.81 27.69 -6.75
C ASP A 451 -5.50 27.00 -7.11
N ILE A 452 -4.95 26.18 -6.20
CA ILE A 452 -3.74 25.38 -6.45
C ILE A 452 -3.97 24.45 -7.64
N LYS A 453 -5.10 23.73 -7.67
CA LYS A 453 -5.45 22.81 -8.76
C LYS A 453 -5.46 23.53 -10.11
N GLU A 454 -6.17 24.66 -10.21
CA GLU A 454 -6.28 25.43 -11.47
C GLU A 454 -4.92 26.00 -11.88
N TYR A 455 -4.24 26.68 -10.96
CA TYR A 455 -2.94 27.30 -11.24
C TYR A 455 -1.91 26.28 -11.72
N VAL A 456 -1.78 25.15 -11.02
CA VAL A 456 -0.82 24.10 -11.39
C VAL A 456 -1.21 23.46 -12.71
N THR A 457 -2.48 23.14 -12.92
CA THR A 457 -2.95 22.50 -14.17
C THR A 457 -2.67 23.37 -15.37
N ASP A 458 -3.06 24.65 -15.32
CA ASP A 458 -2.93 25.58 -16.45
C ASP A 458 -1.47 25.87 -16.78
N ASN A 459 -0.64 26.11 -15.75
CA ASN A 459 0.76 26.41 -15.97
C ASN A 459 1.55 25.19 -16.44
N VAL A 460 1.32 24.00 -15.87
CA VAL A 460 2.03 22.78 -16.29
C VAL A 460 1.64 22.41 -17.72
N LYS A 461 0.35 22.44 -18.06
CA LYS A 461 -0.13 22.15 -19.41
C LYS A 461 0.46 23.09 -20.45
N ARG A 462 0.45 24.40 -20.16
CA ARG A 462 1.01 25.41 -21.07
C ARG A 462 2.51 25.26 -21.25
N ASN A 463 3.26 25.10 -20.16
CA ASN A 463 4.71 25.21 -20.19
C ASN A 463 5.40 23.89 -20.57
N SER A 464 4.79 22.73 -20.30
CA SER A 464 5.30 21.44 -20.79
C SER A 464 5.36 21.41 -22.33
N SER A 465 4.32 21.89 -23.01
CA SER A 465 4.32 21.98 -24.48
C SER A 465 5.36 22.97 -25.03
N ILE A 466 5.66 24.04 -24.30
CA ILE A 466 6.61 25.07 -24.73
C ILE A 466 8.06 24.64 -24.47
N VAL A 467 8.35 24.21 -23.24
CA VAL A 467 9.71 23.93 -22.75
C VAL A 467 10.16 22.54 -23.17
N ASN A 468 9.33 21.52 -22.93
CA ASN A 468 9.69 20.13 -23.18
C ASN A 468 9.17 19.60 -24.53
N ARG A 469 8.33 20.36 -25.23
CA ARG A 469 7.66 19.93 -26.47
C ARG A 469 6.89 18.61 -26.31
N LYS A 470 6.37 18.37 -25.10
CA LYS A 470 5.60 17.20 -24.71
C LYS A 470 4.39 17.64 -23.88
N GLU A 471 3.31 16.89 -23.93
CA GLU A 471 2.14 17.19 -23.10
C GLU A 471 2.33 16.65 -21.68
N GLN A 472 1.98 17.49 -20.71
CA GLN A 472 1.82 17.11 -19.32
C GLN A 472 0.60 17.83 -18.74
N THR A 473 -0.41 17.06 -18.36
CA THR A 473 -1.68 17.56 -17.84
C THR A 473 -1.90 16.97 -16.46
N PRO A 474 -1.78 17.78 -15.38
CA PRO A 474 -2.10 17.33 -14.04
C PRO A 474 -3.54 16.82 -13.93
N THR A 475 -3.75 15.83 -13.07
CA THR A 475 -5.07 15.27 -12.77
C THR A 475 -5.44 15.45 -11.31
N PHE A 476 -6.74 15.60 -11.05
CA PHE A 476 -7.26 15.80 -9.70
C PHE A 476 -8.34 14.77 -9.39
N ASN A 477 -8.19 14.10 -8.26
CA ASN A 477 -9.16 13.14 -7.74
C ASN A 477 -9.48 13.46 -6.28
N VAL A 478 -10.73 13.25 -5.89
CA VAL A 478 -11.19 13.47 -4.51
C VAL A 478 -12.10 12.33 -4.08
N SER A 479 -12.00 11.93 -2.82
CA SER A 479 -12.90 10.94 -2.23
C SER A 479 -14.34 11.47 -2.14
N THR A 480 -15.30 10.54 -2.08
CA THR A 480 -16.72 10.89 -1.95
C THR A 480 -16.98 11.73 -0.71
N GLU A 481 -16.33 11.41 0.41
CA GLU A 481 -16.51 12.06 1.70
C GLU A 481 -15.90 13.48 1.76
N ALA A 482 -14.98 13.82 0.84
CA ALA A 482 -14.40 15.17 0.72
C ALA A 482 -15.02 16.00 -0.42
N SER A 483 -15.82 15.39 -1.30
CA SER A 483 -16.30 15.97 -2.56
C SER A 483 -16.99 17.33 -2.45
N SER A 484 -17.65 17.63 -1.34
CA SER A 484 -18.39 18.89 -1.13
C SER A 484 -17.60 20.00 -0.43
N GLN A 485 -16.37 19.72 0.05
CA GLN A 485 -15.61 20.65 0.89
C GLN A 485 -14.17 20.89 0.42
N TRP A 486 -13.61 19.99 -0.39
CA TRP A 486 -12.19 20.01 -0.76
C TRP A 486 -11.74 21.34 -1.40
N ASN A 487 -12.62 21.98 -2.17
CA ASN A 487 -12.32 23.17 -2.95
C ASN A 487 -11.89 24.35 -2.07
N ALA A 488 -12.42 24.42 -0.85
CA ALA A 488 -12.11 25.47 0.12
C ALA A 488 -10.96 25.10 1.08
N TRP A 489 -10.41 23.89 0.99
CA TRP A 489 -9.30 23.49 1.86
C TRP A 489 -8.08 24.35 1.56
N LYS A 490 -7.38 24.78 2.61
CA LYS A 490 -6.09 25.43 2.51
C LYS A 490 -5.03 24.53 3.15
N LEU A 491 -3.82 24.60 2.62
CA LEU A 491 -2.69 23.88 3.23
C LEU A 491 -2.19 24.57 4.50
N ASN A 492 -2.51 25.86 4.68
CA ASN A 492 -1.93 26.71 5.73
C ASN A 492 -2.88 27.07 6.88
N ASN A 493 -4.12 26.59 6.95
CA ASN A 493 -5.02 26.78 8.11
C ASN A 493 -6.23 25.87 8.09
#